data_AF-A0A815HUB2-F1
#
_entry.id   AF-A0A815HUB2-F1
#
_cell.length_a   1.000
_cell.length_b   1.000
_cell.length_c   1.000
_cell.angle_alpha   90.00
_cell.angle_beta   90.00
_cell.angle_gamma   90.00
#
_symmetry.space_group_name_H-M   'P 1'
#
loop_
_entity.id
_entity.type
_entity.pdbx_description
1 polymer ?
#
loop_
_entity_poly.entity_id
_entity_poly.type
_entity_poly.pdbx_seq_one_letter_code
_entity_poly.pdbx_strand_id
1 'polypeptide(L)'
;MKYIAVDNYGTCGKNIRQLPEHIVKIQGFSNRDLKNITTYEWEAGKLALSKEYLFTISIEDSLTFDYISEKLWQPLMIGSVPIYLGDPNVYD
;
A
#
# COMPACT_ATOMS: atom_id res chain seq x y z
N MET A 1 -6.52 11.49 11.32
CA MET A 1 -7.79 11.17 10.63
C MET A 1 -8.93 11.39 11.62
N LYS A 2 -10.01 12.07 11.21
CA LYS A 2 -11.05 12.58 12.14
C LYS A 2 -12.21 11.60 12.39
N TYR A 3 -12.53 10.79 11.38
CA TYR A 3 -13.75 9.97 11.39
C TYR A 3 -13.48 8.46 11.43
N ILE A 4 -12.41 8.01 10.77
CA ILE A 4 -12.00 6.61 10.73
C ILE A 4 -10.48 6.56 10.95
N ALA A 5 -10.01 5.61 11.75
CA ALA A 5 -8.59 5.36 11.92
C ALA A 5 -8.02 4.78 10.62
N VAL A 6 -6.91 5.34 10.15
CA VAL A 6 -6.22 4.85 8.95
C VAL A 6 -4.82 4.45 9.38
N ASP A 7 -4.44 3.22 9.09
CA ASP A 7 -3.12 2.73 9.38
C ASP A 7 -2.18 3.09 8.22
N ASN A 8 -1.09 3.75 8.55
CA ASN A 8 -0.08 4.19 7.61
C ASN A 8 1.29 3.65 8.03
N TYR A 9 1.78 2.72 7.21
CA TYR A 9 3.06 2.04 7.35
C TYR A 9 4.17 2.66 6.49
N GLY A 10 3.80 3.56 5.56
CA GLY A 10 4.74 4.27 4.69
C GLY A 10 5.62 5.25 5.47
N THR A 11 6.52 5.93 4.76
CA THR A 11 7.40 6.95 5.35
C THR A 11 6.67 8.27 5.59
N CYS A 12 5.81 8.68 4.66
CA CYS A 12 5.00 9.88 4.75
C CYS A 12 3.81 9.65 5.66
N GLY A 13 3.65 10.44 6.74
CA GLY A 13 2.48 10.36 7.62
C GLY A 13 2.38 9.08 8.44
N LYS A 14 3.51 8.38 8.66
CA LYS A 14 3.59 7.12 9.41
C LYS A 14 2.96 7.24 10.79
N ASN A 15 2.00 6.37 11.11
CA ASN A 15 1.43 6.26 12.46
C ASN A 15 1.57 4.85 13.06
N ILE A 16 1.78 3.83 12.23
CA ILE A 16 2.08 2.48 12.70
C ILE A 16 3.59 2.27 12.69
N ARG A 17 4.17 1.99 13.86
CA ARG A 17 5.63 1.92 14.02
C ARG A 17 6.23 0.62 13.47
N GLN A 18 5.51 -0.49 13.64
CA GLN A 18 5.99 -1.84 13.34
C GLN A 18 4.99 -2.55 12.43
N LEU A 19 5.51 -3.29 11.46
CA LEU A 19 4.71 -4.17 10.64
C LEU A 19 4.24 -5.39 11.46
N PRO A 20 3.07 -5.97 11.15
CA PRO A 20 2.64 -7.23 11.74
C PRO A 20 3.69 -8.33 11.55
N GLU A 21 3.86 -9.21 12.54
CA GLU A 21 4.92 -10.24 12.52
C GLU A 21 4.85 -11.16 11.28
N HIS A 22 3.66 -11.46 10.80
CA HIS A 22 3.51 -12.32 9.63
C HIS A 22 3.91 -11.61 8.32
N ILE A 23 3.70 -10.29 8.22
CA ILE A 23 4.20 -9.46 7.11
C ILE A 23 5.73 -9.37 7.16
N VAL A 24 6.28 -9.21 8.38
CA VAL A 24 7.73 -9.23 8.62
C VAL A 24 8.35 -10.54 8.12
N LYS A 25 7.71 -11.68 8.39
CA LYS A 25 8.15 -13.00 7.90
C LYS A 25 8.07 -13.12 6.37
N ILE A 26 7.00 -12.62 5.74
CA ILE A 26 6.83 -12.63 4.28
C ILE A 26 7.94 -11.82 3.60
N GLN A 27 8.28 -10.68 4.17
CA GLN A 27 9.33 -9.79 3.64
C GLN A 27 10.75 -10.28 3.99
N GLY A 28 10.90 -11.49 4.54
CA GLY A 28 12.20 -12.08 4.86
C GLY A 28 12.93 -11.42 6.04
N PHE A 29 12.26 -10.57 6.81
CA PHE A 29 12.84 -9.84 7.93
C PHE A 29 13.02 -10.71 9.16
N SER A 30 14.00 -11.60 9.14
CA SER A 30 14.65 -11.96 10.40
C SER A 30 15.62 -10.81 10.77
N ASN A 31 15.11 -9.80 11.47
CA ASN A 31 15.86 -8.76 12.18
C ASN A 31 16.78 -7.81 11.37
N ARG A 32 16.27 -6.58 11.19
CA ARG A 32 16.96 -5.26 11.18
C ARG A 32 17.54 -4.63 9.92
N ASP A 33 17.67 -5.28 8.76
CA ASP A 33 18.16 -4.57 7.55
C ASP A 33 17.12 -4.47 6.43
N LEU A 34 16.32 -3.40 6.49
CA LEU A 34 15.51 -2.87 5.37
C LEU A 34 16.31 -2.64 4.08
N LYS A 35 17.65 -2.61 4.16
CA LYS A 35 18.54 -2.36 3.03
C LYS A 35 18.74 -3.57 2.10
N ASN A 36 18.43 -4.78 2.56
CA ASN A 36 18.70 -6.02 1.81
C ASN A 36 17.44 -6.68 1.25
N ILE A 37 16.29 -6.01 1.35
CA ILE A 37 15.05 -6.51 0.78
C ILE A 37 15.08 -6.45 -0.74
N THR A 38 14.70 -7.55 -1.38
CA THR A 38 14.46 -7.56 -2.82
C THR A 38 13.14 -6.84 -3.14
N THR A 39 13.03 -6.29 -4.34
CA THR A 39 11.77 -5.69 -4.82
C THR A 39 10.60 -6.67 -4.73
N TYR A 40 10.85 -7.95 -5.01
CA TYR A 40 9.84 -9.00 -4.93
C TYR A 40 9.32 -9.24 -3.50
N GLU A 41 10.22 -9.35 -2.52
CA GLU A 41 9.84 -9.53 -1.11
C GLU A 41 9.08 -8.30 -0.60
N TRP A 42 9.54 -7.11 -0.95
CA TRP A 42 8.86 -5.86 -0.61
C TRP A 42 7.42 -5.86 -1.12
N GLU A 43 7.25 -6.15 -2.41
CA GLU A 43 5.95 -6.18 -3.08
C GLU A 43 5.03 -7.25 -2.50
N ALA A 44 5.53 -8.47 -2.27
CA ALA A 44 4.76 -9.54 -1.64
C ALA A 44 4.24 -9.13 -0.26
N GLY A 45 5.09 -8.50 0.57
CA GLY A 45 4.66 -7.99 1.87
C GLY A 45 3.67 -6.83 1.79
N LYS A 46 3.85 -5.92 0.83
CA LYS A 46 2.91 -4.82 0.58
C LYS A 46 1.52 -5.36 0.22
N LEU A 47 1.46 -6.31 -0.71
CA LEU A 47 0.21 -6.94 -1.13
C LEU A 47 -0.44 -7.75 0.00
N ALA A 48 0.35 -8.48 0.79
CA ALA A 48 -0.12 -9.22 1.94
C ALA A 48 -0.73 -8.30 3.01
N LEU A 49 -0.05 -7.19 3.31
CA LEU A 49 -0.53 -6.19 4.28
C LEU A 49 -1.82 -5.52 3.79
N SER A 50 -1.86 -5.10 2.53
CA SER A 50 -3.06 -4.47 1.95
C SER A 50 -4.29 -5.37 1.99
N LYS A 51 -4.10 -6.70 1.97
CA LYS A 51 -5.19 -7.69 2.02
C LYS A 51 -5.87 -7.78 3.39
N GLU A 52 -5.25 -7.27 4.44
CA GLU A 52 -5.83 -7.22 5.79
C GLU A 52 -6.87 -6.10 5.94
N TYR A 53 -6.96 -5.18 4.98
CA TYR A 53 -7.83 -4.02 5.02
C TYR A 53 -8.93 -4.10 3.97
N LEU A 54 -10.13 -3.63 4.34
CA LEU A 54 -11.26 -3.50 3.41
C LEU A 54 -11.07 -2.38 2.39
N PHE A 55 -10.32 -1.35 2.77
CA PHE A 55 -10.08 -0.17 1.95
C PHE A 55 -8.58 0.15 1.90
N THR A 56 -8.10 0.59 0.74
CA THR A 56 -6.74 1.09 0.55
C THR A 56 -6.79 2.50 -0.02
N ILE A 57 -6.03 3.43 0.55
CA ILE A 57 -5.90 4.78 0.00
C ILE A 57 -4.92 4.73 -1.18
N SER A 58 -5.42 5.04 -2.38
CA SER A 58 -4.69 4.91 -3.65
C SER A 58 -4.53 6.27 -4.32
N ILE A 59 -3.49 7.00 -3.95
CA ILE A 59 -3.25 8.36 -4.45
C ILE A 59 -2.06 8.35 -5.39
N GLU A 60 -2.25 8.85 -6.61
CA GLU A 60 -1.16 9.06 -7.56
C GLU A 60 -0.32 10.29 -7.21
N ASP A 61 0.91 10.30 -7.71
CA ASP A 61 1.85 11.39 -7.44
C ASP A 61 1.45 12.71 -8.12
N SER A 62 0.55 12.67 -9.11
CA SER A 62 -0.02 13.84 -9.77
C SER A 62 -1.43 13.57 -10.31
N LEU A 63 -2.21 14.64 -10.52
CA LEU A 63 -3.50 14.59 -11.20
C LEU A 63 -3.30 14.76 -12.71
N THR A 64 -3.14 13.65 -13.42
CA THR A 64 -2.79 13.64 -14.85
C THR A 64 -3.73 12.70 -15.60
N PHE A 65 -4.30 13.17 -16.72
CA PHE A 65 -5.13 12.35 -17.60
C PHE A 65 -4.39 11.10 -18.06
N ASP A 66 -5.09 9.95 -18.05
CA ASP A 66 -4.59 8.63 -18.43
C ASP A 66 -3.40 8.12 -17.58
N TYR A 67 -3.09 8.77 -16.45
CA TYR A 67 -2.02 8.35 -15.55
C TYR A 67 -2.55 7.44 -14.43
N ILE A 68 -2.58 6.14 -14.73
CA ILE A 68 -2.97 5.11 -13.76
C ILE A 68 -1.78 4.17 -13.53
N SER A 69 -1.40 3.98 -12.27
CA SER A 69 -0.29 3.11 -11.87
C SER A 69 -0.75 1.85 -11.12
N GLU A 70 0.20 1.08 -10.59
CA GLU A 70 -0.06 -0.06 -9.72
C GLU A 70 -0.86 0.31 -8.46
N LYS A 71 -0.87 1.59 -8.06
CA LYS A 71 -1.59 2.08 -6.88
C LYS A 71 -3.11 1.85 -6.98
N LEU A 72 -3.68 1.88 -8.19
CA LEU A 72 -5.10 1.56 -8.40
C LEU A 72 -5.35 0.05 -8.48
N TRP A 73 -4.57 -0.65 -9.31
CA TRP A 73 -4.84 -2.04 -9.65
C TRP A 73 -4.47 -3.04 -8.55
N GLN A 74 -3.42 -2.78 -7.78
CA GLN A 74 -2.97 -3.72 -6.73
C GLN A 74 -4.00 -3.96 -5.64
N PRO A 75 -4.67 -2.94 -5.06
CA PRO A 75 -5.79 -3.15 -4.13
C PRO A 75 -6.91 -3.99 -4.72
N LEU A 76 -7.29 -3.73 -5.98
CA LEU A 76 -8.34 -4.49 -6.67
C LEU A 76 -7.97 -5.98 -6.82
N MET A 77 -6.71 -6.27 -7.19
CA MET A 77 -6.23 -7.64 -7.36
C MET A 77 -6.28 -8.46 -6.06
N ILE A 78 -6.10 -7.82 -4.90
CA ILE A 78 -6.04 -8.48 -3.60
C ILE A 78 -7.37 -8.44 -2.83
N GLY A 79 -8.41 -7.84 -3.41
CA GLY A 79 -9.76 -7.78 -2.84
C GLY A 79 -10.00 -6.64 -1.87
N SER A 80 -9.17 -5.60 -1.89
CA SER A 80 -9.37 -4.34 -1.16
C SER A 80 -10.03 -3.30 -2.07
N VAL A 81 -10.87 -2.43 -1.50
CA VAL A 81 -11.53 -1.35 -2.24
C VAL A 81 -10.63 -0.12 -2.27
N PRO A 82 -10.13 0.31 -3.45
CA PRO A 82 -9.30 1.50 -3.55
C PRO A 82 -10.13 2.78 -3.35
N ILE A 83 -9.66 3.67 -2.49
CA ILE A 83 -10.10 5.07 -2.41
C ILE A 83 -9.12 5.86 -3.28
N TYR A 84 -9.49 6.06 -4.55
CA TYR A 84 -8.57 6.53 -5.58
C TYR A 84 -8.59 8.05 -5.79
N LEU A 85 -7.41 8.63 -6.01
CA LEU A 85 -7.21 10.01 -6.48
C LEU A 85 -6.00 10.04 -7.42
N GLY A 86 -6.20 10.38 -8.69
CA GLY A 86 -5.13 10.41 -9.69
C GLY A 86 -5.65 10.92 -11.02
N ASP A 87 -5.88 10.02 -11.96
CA ASP A 87 -6.46 10.32 -13.26
C ASP A 87 -7.87 10.95 -13.14
N PRO A 88 -8.06 12.20 -13.62
CA PRO A 88 -9.38 12.85 -13.64
C PRO A 88 -10.43 12.12 -14.48
N ASN A 89 -10.01 11.27 -15.42
CA ASN A 89 -10.88 10.53 -16.34
C ASN A 89 -10.88 9.01 -16.07
N VAL A 90 -10.53 8.57 -14.86
CA VAL A 90 -10.44 7.15 -14.48
C VAL A 90 -11.73 6.34 -14.68
N TYR A 91 -12.87 7.01 -14.87
CA TYR A 91 -14.20 6.40 -15.01
C TYR A 91 -14.64 6.19 -16.46
N ASP A 92 -13.87 6.68 -17.44
CA ASP A 92 -14.12 6.50 -18.87
C ASP A 92 -13.70 5.09 -19.32
#